data_AF-B7PPS5-F1
#
_entry.id   AF-B7PPS5-F1
#
_cell.length_a   1.000
_cell.length_b   1.000
_cell.length_c   1.000
_cell.angle_alpha   90.00
_cell.angle_beta   90.00
_cell.angle_gamma   90.00
#
_symmetry.space_group_name_H-M   'P 1'
#
loop_
_entity.id
_entity.type
_entity.pdbx_description
1 polymer ?
#
loop_
_entity_poly.entity_id
_entity_poly.type
_entity_poly.pdbx_seq_one_letter_code
_entity_poly.pdbx_strand_id
1 'polypeptide(L)'
;MGTVHAKSAERRGGQEMQVPLDQIQARVDKVFVDGVIRTKDDILKKAVNDLFLARDFQEVILKTRYVRKQLETLGAFKQISVVIDTSTGPQSSPNGLDVTFKVQEVKRLVGGVNTLVGNNEGSMVIGLKFPNTWGRGEFVQTEYHYGTKHSSGFNVTVSKPFLGWLNPRITGAVFQQAADF
;
A
#
# COMPACT_ATOMS: atom_id res chain seq x y z
N MET A 1 -31.91 34.30 45.61
CA MET A 1 -31.92 33.91 44.18
C MET A 1 -30.68 34.52 43.57
N GLY A 2 -29.60 33.74 43.41
CA GLY A 2 -28.31 34.23 42.92
C GLY A 2 -28.14 33.94 41.44
N THR A 3 -27.89 34.98 40.65
CA THR A 3 -27.60 34.88 39.21
C THR A 3 -26.11 34.58 39.02
N VAL A 4 -25.80 33.42 38.41
CA VAL A 4 -24.43 33.01 38.11
C VAL A 4 -24.08 33.49 36.70
N HIS A 5 -23.12 34.41 36.58
CA HIS A 5 -22.56 34.81 35.30
C HIS A 5 -21.56 33.74 34.83
N ALA A 6 -21.89 33.02 33.75
CA ALA A 6 -20.95 32.14 33.08
C ALA A 6 -19.96 32.98 32.25
N LYS A 7 -18.68 32.94 32.62
CA LYS A 7 -17.58 33.54 31.86
C LYS A 7 -17.32 32.67 30.62
N SER A 8 -17.75 33.14 29.45
CA SER A 8 -17.46 32.50 28.17
C SER A 8 -15.95 32.49 27.92
N ALA A 9 -15.36 31.31 27.84
CA ALA A 9 -13.96 31.14 27.49
C ALA A 9 -13.74 31.56 26.03
N GLU A 10 -13.00 32.65 25.82
CA GLU A 10 -12.51 33.05 24.51
C GLU A 10 -11.61 31.95 23.94
N ARG A 11 -12.09 31.27 22.89
CA ARG A 11 -11.25 30.44 22.03
C ARG A 11 -10.25 31.37 21.34
N ARG A 12 -9.00 31.39 21.81
CA ARG A 12 -7.88 31.97 21.07
C ARG A 12 -7.83 31.27 19.70
N GLY A 13 -8.25 31.99 18.65
CA GLY A 13 -8.08 31.57 17.28
C GLY A 13 -6.59 31.40 17.01
N GLY A 14 -6.14 30.15 16.88
CA GLY A 14 -4.83 29.88 16.30
C GLY A 14 -4.87 30.42 14.88
N GLN A 15 -4.05 31.43 14.59
CA GLN A 15 -3.80 31.84 13.22
C GLN A 15 -3.26 30.63 12.47
N GLU A 16 -4.02 30.14 11.49
CA GLU A 16 -3.50 29.22 10.48
C GLU A 16 -2.43 29.97 9.69
N MET A 17 -1.18 29.93 10.16
CA MET A 17 -0.04 30.34 9.36
C MET A 17 0.02 29.37 8.17
N GLN A 18 -0.43 29.85 7.02
CA GLN A 18 -0.20 29.18 5.74
C GLN A 18 1.30 29.28 5.45
N VAL A 19 2.07 28.33 5.97
CA VAL A 19 3.52 28.25 5.71
C VAL A 19 3.69 27.62 4.33
N PRO A 20 4.26 28.35 3.34
CA PRO A 20 4.56 27.78 2.04
C PRO A 20 5.63 26.69 2.20
N LEU A 21 5.24 25.44 2.02
CA LEU A 21 6.10 24.26 2.23
C LEU A 21 7.29 24.22 1.25
N ASP A 22 7.18 24.92 0.12
CA ASP A 22 8.22 25.07 -0.93
C ASP A 22 9.46 25.83 -0.46
N GLN A 23 9.30 26.67 0.56
CA GLN A 23 10.39 27.51 1.06
C GLN A 23 11.17 26.85 2.19
N ILE A 24 10.69 25.71 2.70
CA ILE A 24 11.35 24.95 3.75
C ILE A 24 12.32 23.96 3.09
N GLN A 25 13.60 24.28 3.16
CA GLN A 25 14.66 23.34 2.78
C GLN A 25 14.61 22.13 3.70
N ALA A 26 14.55 20.94 3.12
CA ALA A 26 14.51 19.69 3.86
C ALA A 26 15.24 18.60 3.08
N ARG A 27 15.99 17.77 3.78
CA ARG A 27 16.74 16.66 3.19
C ARG A 27 16.41 15.38 3.94
N VAL A 28 16.24 14.28 3.22
CA VAL A 28 16.07 12.97 3.85
C VAL A 28 17.43 12.37 4.17
N ASP A 29 17.69 12.15 5.45
CA ASP A 29 18.94 11.54 5.94
C ASP A 29 18.80 10.01 5.98
N LYS A 30 17.70 9.50 6.56
CA LYS A 30 17.45 8.07 6.72
C LYS A 30 16.04 7.69 6.30
N VAL A 31 15.94 6.46 5.79
CA VAL A 31 14.66 5.84 5.46
C VAL A 31 14.59 4.48 6.15
N PHE A 32 13.54 4.27 6.93
CA PHE A 32 13.26 3.03 7.61
C PHE A 32 12.03 2.36 6.99
N VAL A 33 12.05 1.04 6.86
CA VAL A 33 10.91 0.25 6.41
C VAL A 33 10.67 -0.86 7.43
N ASP A 34 9.70 -0.65 8.30
CA ASP A 34 9.41 -1.51 9.45
C ASP A 34 8.23 -2.44 9.14
N GLY A 35 8.30 -3.68 9.61
CA GLY A 35 7.22 -4.68 9.45
C GLY A 35 7.32 -5.53 8.19
N VAL A 36 8.46 -5.48 7.51
CA VAL A 36 8.84 -6.39 6.43
C VAL A 36 9.33 -7.72 7.03
N ILE A 37 8.86 -8.84 6.48
CA ILE A 37 9.23 -10.19 6.93
C ILE A 37 9.70 -11.04 5.76
N ARG A 38 9.01 -10.93 4.61
CA ARG A 38 9.27 -11.75 3.42
C ARG A 38 9.66 -10.95 2.19
N THR A 39 9.21 -9.70 2.10
CA THR A 39 9.50 -8.85 0.95
C THR A 39 10.99 -8.54 0.92
N LYS A 40 11.61 -8.66 -0.25
CA LYS A 40 13.07 -8.53 -0.37
C LYS A 40 13.52 -7.07 -0.33
N ASP A 41 14.70 -6.84 0.23
CA ASP A 41 15.27 -5.49 0.32
C ASP A 41 15.60 -4.87 -1.04
N ASP A 42 15.85 -5.69 -2.07
CA ASP A 42 16.16 -5.21 -3.42
C ASP A 42 15.01 -4.37 -4.00
N ILE A 43 13.77 -4.87 -3.89
CA ILE A 43 12.58 -4.20 -4.40
C ILE A 43 12.22 -2.98 -3.55
N LEU A 44 12.46 -3.04 -2.23
CA LEU A 44 12.22 -1.93 -1.31
C LEU A 44 13.20 -0.79 -1.53
N LYS A 45 14.50 -1.09 -1.65
CA LYS A 45 15.55 -0.11 -1.97
C LYS A 45 15.25 0.61 -3.28
N LYS A 46 14.79 -0.13 -4.30
CA LYS A 46 14.39 0.47 -5.58
C LYS A 46 13.21 1.44 -5.44
N ALA A 47 12.24 1.13 -4.57
CA ALA A 47 11.10 2.01 -4.33
C ALA A 47 11.48 3.31 -3.61
N VAL A 48 12.34 3.23 -2.59
CA VAL A 48 12.67 4.37 -1.73
C VAL A 48 13.79 5.27 -2.26
N ASN A 49 14.58 4.82 -3.25
CA ASN A 49 15.79 5.52 -3.68
C ASN A 49 15.53 6.97 -4.13
N ASP A 50 14.40 7.21 -4.79
CA ASP A 50 14.03 8.54 -5.28
C ASP A 50 13.79 9.56 -4.16
N LEU A 51 13.47 9.08 -2.94
CA LEU A 51 13.18 9.91 -1.78
C LEU A 51 14.42 10.68 -1.30
N PHE A 52 15.62 10.10 -1.45
CA PHE A 52 16.89 10.75 -1.10
C PHE A 52 17.26 11.91 -2.04
N LEU A 53 16.60 12.03 -3.18
CA LEU A 53 16.81 13.11 -4.14
C LEU A 53 15.96 14.36 -3.86
N ALA A 54 15.13 14.36 -2.81
CA ALA A 54 14.30 15.51 -2.43
C ALA A 54 15.14 16.65 -1.81
N ARG A 55 14.81 17.90 -2.13
CA ARG A 55 15.52 19.11 -1.68
C ARG A 55 14.70 20.03 -0.77
N ASP A 56 13.38 19.94 -0.84
CA ASP A 56 12.46 20.73 -0.05
C ASP A 56 11.39 19.84 0.60
N PHE A 57 10.69 20.39 1.59
CA PHE A 57 9.70 19.62 2.35
C PHE A 57 8.50 19.19 1.49
N GLN A 58 8.11 19.99 0.50
CA GLN A 58 7.05 19.63 -0.43
C GLN A 58 7.43 18.41 -1.28
N GLU A 59 8.63 18.38 -1.84
CA GLU A 59 9.20 17.26 -2.58
C GLU A 59 9.27 16.02 -1.71
N VAL A 60 9.69 16.13 -0.44
CA VAL A 60 9.68 14.99 0.49
C VAL A 60 8.27 14.41 0.62
N ILE A 61 7.24 15.25 0.77
CA ILE A 61 5.85 14.78 0.86
C ILE A 61 5.40 14.12 -0.45
N LEU A 62 5.64 14.77 -1.59
CA LEU A 62 5.24 14.27 -2.91
C LEU A 62 5.91 12.94 -3.24
N LYS A 63 7.23 12.84 -3.00
CA LYS A 63 7.98 11.61 -3.20
C LYS A 63 7.58 10.53 -2.22
N THR A 64 7.34 10.87 -0.95
CA THR A 64 6.83 9.91 0.04
C THR A 64 5.49 9.30 -0.40
N ARG A 65 4.57 10.13 -0.92
CA ARG A 65 3.31 9.66 -1.51
C ARG A 65 3.54 8.75 -2.72
N TYR A 66 4.49 9.11 -3.58
CA TYR A 66 4.88 8.28 -4.72
C TYR A 66 5.41 6.91 -4.27
N VAL A 67 6.37 6.88 -3.34
CA VAL A 67 6.93 5.64 -2.77
C VAL A 67 5.83 4.80 -2.13
N ARG A 68 4.93 5.41 -1.36
CA ARG A 68 3.77 4.71 -0.80
C ARG A 68 2.93 4.05 -1.89
N LYS A 69 2.61 4.78 -2.97
CA LYS A 69 1.86 4.23 -4.11
C LYS A 69 2.60 3.08 -4.78
N GLN A 70 3.94 3.15 -4.88
CA GLN A 70 4.77 2.04 -5.39
C GLN A 70 4.63 0.78 -4.52
N LEU A 71 4.72 0.94 -3.20
CA LEU A 71 4.56 -0.15 -2.24
C LEU A 71 3.13 -0.73 -2.25
N GLU A 72 2.11 0.11 -2.41
CA GLU A 72 0.71 -0.33 -2.60
C GLU A 72 0.55 -1.13 -3.90
N THR A 73 1.14 -0.64 -5.01
CA THR A 73 1.08 -1.30 -6.32
C THR A 73 1.77 -2.66 -6.34
N LEU A 74 2.77 -2.87 -5.46
CA LEU A 74 3.45 -4.15 -5.29
C LEU A 74 2.47 -5.26 -4.86
N GLY A 75 1.43 -4.91 -4.10
CA GLY A 75 0.43 -5.87 -3.61
C GLY A 75 0.93 -6.81 -2.51
N ALA A 76 2.10 -6.52 -1.93
CA ALA A 76 2.71 -7.29 -0.84
C ALA A 76 2.30 -6.81 0.56
N PHE A 77 1.71 -5.62 0.67
CA PHE A 77 1.35 -4.99 1.94
C PHE A 77 -0.16 -4.74 2.02
N LYS A 78 -0.76 -5.07 3.16
CA LYS A 78 -2.16 -4.79 3.46
C LYS A 78 -2.35 -3.35 3.96
N GLN A 79 -1.37 -2.86 4.71
CA GLN A 79 -1.40 -1.52 5.31
C GLN A 79 -0.02 -0.90 5.20
N ILE A 80 0.02 0.39 4.84
CA ILE A 80 1.23 1.20 4.75
C ILE A 80 0.93 2.54 5.44
N SER A 81 1.70 2.85 6.48
CA SER A 81 1.66 4.11 7.19
C SER A 81 3.02 4.77 7.08
N VAL A 82 3.04 6.09 6.90
CA VAL A 82 4.29 6.86 6.79
C VAL A 82 4.37 7.85 7.93
N VAL A 83 5.54 7.91 8.56
CA VAL A 83 5.89 8.87 9.60
C VAL A 83 7.11 9.65 9.10
N ILE A 84 7.04 10.97 9.18
CA ILE A 84 8.14 11.87 8.83
C ILE A 84 8.52 12.60 10.12
N ASP A 85 9.72 12.34 10.61
CA ASP A 85 10.25 12.91 11.84
C ASP A 85 11.52 13.70 11.56
N THR A 86 11.87 14.61 12.46
CA THR A 86 13.16 15.32 12.40
C THR A 86 14.30 14.36 12.76
N SER A 87 15.35 14.35 11.93
CA SER A 87 16.55 13.55 12.16
C SER A 87 17.22 13.98 13.47
N THR A 88 17.51 13.03 14.35
CA THR A 88 18.21 13.28 15.63
C THR A 88 19.48 12.45 15.73
N GLY A 89 20.55 13.06 16.24
CA GLY A 89 21.83 12.40 16.52
C GLY A 89 23.07 13.05 15.88
N PRO A 90 24.26 12.47 16.08
CA PRO A 90 25.54 13.07 15.67
C PRO A 90 25.78 13.13 14.15
N GLN A 91 24.95 12.45 13.35
CA GLN A 91 25.03 12.40 11.88
C GLN A 91 23.82 13.10 11.23
N SER A 92 23.02 13.82 12.01
CA SER A 92 21.82 14.49 11.52
C SER A 92 22.16 15.83 10.90
N SER A 93 21.64 16.06 9.69
CA SER A 93 21.73 17.35 9.03
C SER A 93 20.86 18.38 9.77
N PRO A 94 21.18 19.69 9.76
CA PRO A 94 20.35 20.72 10.40
C PRO A 94 18.89 20.75 9.92
N ASN A 95 18.67 20.36 8.65
CA ASN A 95 17.37 20.23 8.01
C ASN A 95 17.06 18.76 7.64
N GLY A 96 17.63 17.83 8.39
CA GLY A 96 17.53 16.40 8.15
C GLY A 96 16.18 15.84 8.60
N LEU A 97 15.59 14.97 7.79
CA LEU A 97 14.36 14.25 8.08
C LEU A 97 14.60 12.75 7.99
N ASP A 98 13.96 12.02 8.90
CA ASP A 98 13.90 10.57 8.90
C ASP A 98 12.50 10.15 8.46
N VAL A 99 12.41 9.34 7.42
CA VAL A 99 11.13 8.84 6.88
C VAL A 99 10.96 7.38 7.21
N THR A 100 9.94 7.04 7.99
CA THR A 100 9.67 5.66 8.42
C THR A 100 8.39 5.15 7.77
N PHE A 101 8.52 4.11 6.96
CA PHE A 101 7.40 3.36 6.39
C PHE A 101 7.07 2.18 7.31
N LYS A 102 5.97 2.29 8.06
CA LYS A 102 5.41 1.17 8.84
C LYS A 102 4.47 0.38 7.96
N VAL A 103 4.87 -0.84 7.60
CA VAL A 103 4.13 -1.71 6.70
C VAL A 103 3.61 -2.96 7.42
N GLN A 104 2.48 -3.48 6.94
CA GLN A 104 1.97 -4.78 7.36
C GLN A 104 1.87 -5.68 6.12
N GLU A 105 2.68 -6.72 6.05
CA GLU A 105 2.62 -7.69 4.96
C GLU A 105 1.30 -8.46 4.91
N VAL A 106 0.83 -8.76 3.70
CA VAL A 106 -0.33 -9.64 3.51
C VAL A 106 -0.01 -11.07 3.98
N LYS A 107 -1.04 -11.81 4.40
CA LYS A 107 -0.91 -13.22 4.80
C LYS A 107 -0.40 -14.07 3.62
N ARG A 108 0.29 -15.18 3.92
CA ARG A 108 0.85 -16.10 2.91
C ARG A 108 -0.22 -16.75 2.02
N LEU A 109 -1.42 -16.93 2.56
CA LEU A 109 -2.57 -17.50 1.90
C LEU A 109 -3.79 -16.67 2.27
N VAL A 110 -4.55 -16.28 1.26
CA VAL A 110 -5.83 -15.59 1.37
C VAL A 110 -6.83 -16.43 0.58
N GLY A 111 -7.85 -16.93 1.26
CA GLY A 111 -8.91 -17.72 0.64
C GLY A 111 -10.27 -17.05 0.84
N GLY A 112 -11.21 -17.37 -0.02
CA GLY A 112 -12.58 -16.90 0.07
C GLY A 112 -13.53 -17.77 -0.71
N VAL A 113 -14.80 -17.74 -0.30
CA VAL A 113 -15.91 -18.36 -1.01
C VAL A 113 -16.90 -17.26 -1.32
N ASN A 114 -17.25 -17.10 -2.58
CA ASN A 114 -18.21 -16.12 -3.05
C ASN A 114 -19.38 -16.85 -3.73
N THR A 115 -20.60 -16.52 -3.37
CA THR A 115 -21.80 -17.01 -4.06
C THR A 115 -22.36 -15.88 -4.93
N LEU A 116 -22.47 -16.12 -6.22
CA LEU A 116 -23.01 -15.21 -7.21
C LEU A 116 -24.38 -15.75 -7.65
N VAL A 117 -25.42 -14.92 -7.58
CA VAL A 117 -26.76 -15.27 -8.06
C VAL A 117 -27.09 -14.34 -9.23
N GLY A 118 -27.30 -14.90 -10.42
CA GLY A 118 -27.56 -14.11 -11.62
C GLY A 118 -28.00 -14.97 -12.81
N ASN A 119 -28.77 -14.39 -13.74
CA ASN A 119 -29.27 -15.08 -14.95
C ASN A 119 -29.96 -16.45 -14.67
N ASN A 120 -30.81 -16.49 -13.63
CA ASN A 120 -31.47 -17.73 -13.16
C ASN A 120 -30.50 -18.87 -12.81
N GLU A 121 -29.27 -18.55 -12.43
CA GLU A 121 -28.26 -19.50 -11.99
C GLU A 121 -27.64 -19.03 -10.67
N GLY A 122 -27.50 -19.97 -9.74
CA GLY A 122 -26.63 -19.80 -8.58
C GLY A 122 -25.25 -20.33 -8.93
N SER A 123 -24.20 -19.58 -8.67
CA SER A 123 -22.83 -20.06 -8.80
C SER A 123 -22.03 -19.78 -7.55
N MET A 124 -21.10 -20.67 -7.26
CA MET A 124 -20.20 -20.62 -6.13
C MET A 124 -18.77 -20.54 -6.69
N VAL A 125 -17.99 -19.61 -6.16
CA VAL A 125 -16.59 -19.38 -6.53
C VAL A 125 -15.73 -19.56 -5.30
N ILE A 126 -14.87 -20.55 -5.32
CA ILE A 126 -13.87 -20.82 -4.28
C ILE A 126 -12.54 -20.28 -4.81
N GLY A 127 -12.00 -19.27 -4.13
CA GLY A 127 -10.74 -18.63 -4.51
C GLY A 127 -9.65 -18.83 -3.46
N LEU A 128 -8.44 -19.14 -3.93
CA LEU A 128 -7.21 -19.19 -3.14
C LEU A 128 -6.18 -18.26 -3.79
N LYS A 129 -5.52 -17.43 -2.99
CA LYS A 129 -4.48 -16.51 -3.42
C LYS A 129 -3.26 -16.63 -2.52
N PHE A 130 -2.11 -16.84 -3.15
CA PHE A 130 -0.79 -16.84 -2.55
C PHE A 130 -0.08 -15.56 -2.97
N PRO A 131 -0.15 -14.48 -2.19
CA PRO A 131 0.54 -13.25 -2.49
C PRO A 131 2.02 -13.29 -2.07
N ASN A 132 2.80 -12.43 -2.72
CA ASN A 132 4.23 -12.22 -2.50
C ASN A 132 5.05 -13.53 -2.49
N THR A 133 4.78 -14.47 -3.40
CA THR A 133 5.36 -15.84 -3.37
C THR A 133 6.88 -15.87 -3.46
N TRP A 134 7.50 -14.99 -4.25
CA TRP A 134 8.96 -14.88 -4.39
C TRP A 134 9.57 -13.66 -3.68
N GLY A 135 8.79 -12.95 -2.86
CA GLY A 135 9.25 -11.81 -2.09
C GLY A 135 9.35 -10.49 -2.88
N ARG A 136 8.86 -10.42 -4.13
CA ARG A 136 8.87 -9.19 -4.95
C ARG A 136 7.48 -8.76 -5.42
N GLY A 137 6.43 -9.09 -4.65
CA GLY A 137 5.05 -8.72 -4.97
C GLY A 137 4.34 -9.61 -5.99
N GLU A 138 4.97 -10.72 -6.41
CA GLU A 138 4.31 -11.69 -7.27
C GLU A 138 3.17 -12.39 -6.55
N PHE A 139 2.12 -12.77 -7.26
CA PHE A 139 1.07 -13.61 -6.69
C PHE A 139 0.69 -14.75 -7.62
N VAL A 140 0.23 -15.84 -7.00
CA VAL A 140 -0.45 -16.96 -7.66
C VAL A 140 -1.86 -17.04 -7.10
N GLN A 141 -2.85 -17.16 -7.97
CA GLN A 141 -4.26 -17.21 -7.62
C GLN A 141 -4.92 -18.36 -8.36
N THR A 142 -5.74 -19.12 -7.65
CA THR A 142 -6.48 -20.26 -8.16
C THR A 142 -7.94 -20.09 -7.78
N GLU A 143 -8.84 -20.21 -8.75
CA GLU A 143 -10.26 -20.05 -8.58
C GLU A 143 -10.98 -21.24 -9.19
N TYR A 144 -11.92 -21.80 -8.44
CA TYR A 144 -12.83 -22.85 -8.89
C TYR A 144 -14.25 -22.33 -8.85
N HIS A 145 -14.96 -22.48 -9.95
CA HIS A 145 -16.32 -22.00 -10.16
C HIS A 145 -17.23 -23.21 -10.33
N TYR A 146 -18.37 -23.22 -9.65
CA TYR A 146 -19.38 -24.26 -9.77
C TYR A 146 -20.76 -23.61 -9.83
N GLY A 147 -21.52 -23.85 -10.90
CA GLY A 147 -22.85 -23.31 -11.14
C GLY A 147 -23.94 -24.36 -11.04
N THR A 148 -25.16 -23.93 -10.74
CA THR A 148 -26.33 -24.80 -10.57
C THR A 148 -26.74 -25.51 -11.85
N LYS A 149 -26.29 -25.08 -13.04
CA LYS A 149 -26.52 -25.76 -14.33
C LYS A 149 -25.41 -26.75 -14.67
N HIS A 150 -24.78 -27.38 -13.67
CA HIS A 150 -23.60 -28.24 -13.86
C HIS A 150 -22.45 -27.56 -14.62
N SER A 151 -22.39 -26.23 -14.60
CA SER A 151 -21.26 -25.48 -15.14
C SER A 151 -20.12 -25.55 -14.13
N SER A 152 -18.92 -25.89 -14.57
CA SER A 152 -17.73 -25.81 -13.72
C SER A 152 -16.59 -25.12 -14.44
N GLY A 153 -15.78 -24.39 -13.70
CA GLY A 153 -14.67 -23.62 -14.23
C GLY A 153 -13.49 -23.67 -13.29
N PHE A 154 -12.30 -23.65 -13.87
CA PHE A 154 -11.05 -23.57 -13.14
C PHE A 154 -10.18 -22.50 -13.76
N ASN A 155 -9.61 -21.62 -12.93
CA ASN A 155 -8.75 -20.54 -13.36
C ASN A 155 -7.50 -20.49 -12.48
N VAL A 156 -6.33 -20.47 -13.10
CA VAL A 156 -5.05 -20.23 -12.42
C VAL A 156 -4.41 -18.99 -13.03
N THR A 157 -4.17 -17.99 -12.19
CA THR A 157 -3.57 -16.72 -12.56
C THR A 157 -2.24 -16.52 -11.83
N VAL A 158 -1.20 -16.16 -12.56
CA VAL A 158 0.11 -15.78 -12.03
C VAL A 158 0.42 -14.36 -12.46
N SER A 159 0.87 -13.51 -11.54
CA SER A 159 1.23 -12.12 -11.84
C SER A 159 2.55 -11.72 -11.22
N LYS A 160 3.36 -11.00 -11.99
CA LYS A 160 4.66 -10.46 -11.58
C LYS A 160 4.72 -8.94 -11.85
N PRO A 161 4.76 -8.10 -10.81
CA PRO A 161 5.02 -6.67 -10.97
C PRO A 161 6.52 -6.39 -11.10
N PHE A 162 6.86 -5.35 -11.86
CA PHE A 162 8.21 -4.81 -11.93
C PHE A 162 8.17 -3.34 -11.56
N LEU A 163 8.92 -2.93 -10.53
CA LEU A 163 9.07 -1.51 -10.21
C LEU A 163 9.95 -0.82 -11.25
N GLY A 164 9.55 0.36 -11.73
CA GLY A 164 10.29 1.15 -12.72
C GLY A 164 9.47 2.34 -13.20
N TRP A 165 9.88 2.99 -14.29
CA TRP A 165 9.20 4.19 -14.82
C TRP A 165 7.69 3.99 -15.04
N LEU A 166 7.28 2.82 -15.53
CA LEU A 166 5.88 2.51 -15.86
C LEU A 166 5.23 1.47 -14.93
N ASN A 167 5.97 0.95 -13.96
CA ASN A 167 5.53 -0.20 -13.14
C ASN A 167 4.84 -1.33 -13.91
N PRO A 168 5.47 -1.88 -14.97
CA PRO A 168 4.80 -2.89 -15.78
C PRO A 168 4.48 -4.12 -14.93
N ARG A 169 3.32 -4.71 -15.18
CA ARG A 169 2.85 -5.95 -14.55
C ARG A 169 2.58 -6.98 -15.63
N ILE A 170 3.26 -8.11 -15.55
CA ILE A 170 3.02 -9.24 -16.44
C ILE A 170 2.08 -10.20 -15.70
N THR A 171 0.97 -10.54 -16.33
CA THR A 171 -0.01 -11.49 -15.78
C THR A 171 -0.29 -12.55 -16.83
N GLY A 172 -0.17 -13.81 -16.44
CA GLY A 172 -0.59 -14.96 -17.24
C GLY A 172 -1.72 -15.69 -16.52
N ALA A 173 -2.71 -16.15 -17.28
CA ALA A 173 -3.82 -16.94 -16.75
C ALA A 173 -4.11 -18.13 -17.65
N VAL A 174 -4.45 -19.26 -17.03
CA VAL A 174 -4.94 -20.47 -17.70
C VAL A 174 -6.31 -20.76 -17.13
N PHE A 175 -7.31 -20.86 -18.01
CA PHE A 175 -8.68 -21.15 -17.62
C PHE A 175 -9.22 -22.35 -18.38
N GLN A 176 -10.09 -23.11 -17.72
CA GLN A 176 -10.86 -24.19 -18.30
C GLN A 176 -12.30 -24.02 -17.86
N GLN A 177 -13.24 -24.17 -18.79
CA GLN A 177 -14.66 -24.15 -18.50
C GLN A 177 -15.30 -25.40 -19.11
N ALA A 178 -16.03 -26.15 -18.30
CA ALA A 178 -16.84 -27.28 -18.71
C ALA A 178 -18.31 -26.94 -18.43
N ALA A 179 -19.16 -27.15 -19.43
CA ALA A 179 -20.60 -27.08 -19.30
C ALA A 179 -21.17 -28.33 -19.97
N ASP A 180 -21.86 -29.17 -19.20
CA ASP A 180 -22.63 -30.26 -19.77
C ASP A 180 -23.95 -29.68 -20.31
N PHE A 181 -24.24 -29.93 -21.60
CA PHE A 181 -25.44 -29.47 -22.31
C PHE A 181 -26.58 -30.47 -22.18
#